data_AF-A0A2W5TWA5-F1
#
_entry.id   AF-A0A2W5TWA5-F1
#
_cell.length_a   1.000
_cell.length_b   1.000
_cell.length_c   1.000
_cell.angle_alpha   90.00
_cell.angle_beta   90.00
_cell.angle_gamma   90.00
#
_symmetry.space_group_name_H-M   'P 1'
#
loop_
_entity.id
_entity.type
_entity.pdbx_description
1 polymer ?
#
loop_
_entity_poly.entity_id
_entity_poly.type
_entity_poly.pdbx_seq_one_letter_code
_entity_poly.pdbx_strand_id
1 'polypeptide(L)'
;MVLRVRTQAVRALPRAVQERARDDRRPRRASRGLTRAVPNARPPRFQLSWRDADTLDVEYLSERKLIDVYVGLARGVGKYFKEALTVTKLSETHVQIVFGT
;
A
#
# COMPACT_ATOMS: atom_id res chain seq x y z
N MET A 1 -13.86 -22.42 -24.93
CA MET A 1 -12.59 -21.82 -25.40
C MET A 1 -12.47 -20.43 -24.75
N VAL A 2 -11.27 -20.00 -24.35
CA VAL A 2 -10.91 -18.79 -23.55
C VAL A 2 -11.04 -19.02 -22.02
N LEU A 3 -10.01 -18.93 -21.17
CA LEU A 3 -8.55 -18.86 -21.30
C LEU A 3 -7.97 -19.25 -19.91
N ARG A 4 -7.30 -20.40 -19.79
CA ARG A 4 -6.47 -20.78 -18.64
C ARG A 4 -5.14 -20.00 -18.69
N VAL A 5 -5.08 -18.75 -18.24
CA VAL A 5 -3.81 -18.00 -18.19
C VAL A 5 -3.75 -17.08 -16.98
N ARG A 6 -3.80 -17.62 -15.75
CA ARG A 6 -3.40 -16.87 -14.53
C ARG A 6 -2.59 -17.67 -13.51
N THR A 7 -2.16 -18.90 -13.84
CA THR A 7 -1.51 -19.80 -12.88
C THR A 7 -0.01 -20.03 -13.14
N GLN A 8 0.53 -19.57 -14.27
CA GLN A 8 1.95 -19.80 -14.60
C GLN A 8 2.90 -18.68 -14.19
N ALA A 9 2.44 -17.43 -14.07
CA ALA A 9 3.33 -16.30 -13.77
C ALA A 9 3.91 -16.34 -12.34
N VAL A 10 3.22 -16.96 -11.38
CA VAL A 10 3.71 -17.10 -9.99
C VAL A 10 4.79 -18.19 -9.88
N ARG A 11 4.89 -19.10 -10.86
CA ARG A 11 5.77 -20.29 -10.78
C ARG A 11 7.21 -20.04 -11.27
N ALA A 12 7.43 -18.92 -11.97
CA ALA A 12 8.73 -18.55 -12.53
C ALA A 12 9.64 -17.75 -11.57
N LEU A 13 9.12 -17.36 -10.40
CA LEU A 13 9.88 -16.62 -9.40
C LEU A 13 10.68 -17.58 -8.49
N PRO A 14 11.86 -17.19 -7.98
CA PRO A 14 12.59 -17.97 -6.98
C PRO A 14 11.68 -18.32 -5.80
N ARG A 15 11.82 -19.51 -5.20
CA ARG A 15 10.94 -19.97 -4.10
C ARG A 15 10.83 -18.94 -2.96
N ALA A 16 11.92 -18.26 -2.64
CA ALA A 16 11.95 -17.18 -1.63
C ALA A 16 11.02 -16.00 -1.94
N VAL A 17 10.82 -15.69 -3.23
CA VAL A 17 9.91 -14.62 -3.69
C VAL A 17 8.46 -15.12 -3.68
N GLN A 18 8.23 -16.38 -4.03
CA GLN A 18 6.90 -17.00 -3.96
C GLN A 18 6.40 -17.10 -2.51
N GLU A 19 7.30 -17.37 -1.56
CA GLU A 19 6.99 -17.45 -0.13
C GLU A 19 6.69 -16.06 0.47
N ARG A 20 7.45 -15.02 0.09
CA ARG A 20 7.18 -13.64 0.50
C ARG A 20 5.84 -13.11 -0.02
N ALA A 21 5.51 -13.37 -1.29
CA ALA A 21 4.23 -12.96 -1.88
C ALA A 21 3.01 -13.68 -1.27
N ARG A 22 3.22 -14.85 -0.64
CA ARG A 22 2.17 -15.57 0.11
C ARG A 22 1.99 -15.02 1.52
N ASP A 23 3.07 -14.62 2.19
CA ASP A 23 3.04 -14.06 3.55
C ASP A 23 2.41 -12.65 3.58
N ASP A 24 2.55 -11.88 2.51
CA ASP A 24 2.01 -10.52 2.39
C ASP A 24 0.48 -10.44 2.17
N ARG A 25 -0.19 -11.59 2.04
CA ARG A 25 -1.67 -11.66 1.94
C ARG A 25 -2.38 -11.43 3.27
N ARG A 26 -1.64 -11.27 4.38
CA ARG A 26 -2.21 -10.84 5.66
C ARG A 26 -2.05 -9.33 5.78
N PRO A 27 -3.15 -8.55 5.89
CA PRO A 27 -3.03 -7.12 6.16
C PRO A 27 -2.26 -6.93 7.48
N ARG A 28 -1.00 -6.48 7.38
CA ARG A 28 -0.17 -6.18 8.55
C ARG A 28 -0.84 -5.01 9.27
N ARG A 29 -1.34 -5.26 10.48
CA ARG A 29 -1.90 -4.23 11.38
C ARG A 29 -0.78 -3.31 11.88
N ALA A 30 -0.25 -2.45 11.04
CA ALA A 30 0.69 -1.41 11.44
C ALA A 30 -0.07 -0.26 12.12
N SER A 31 -0.40 -0.41 13.41
CA SER A 31 -0.88 0.69 14.27
C SER A 31 -0.72 0.45 15.79
N ARG A 32 -0.15 -0.67 16.24
CA ARG A 32 -0.33 -1.09 17.65
C ARG A 32 0.50 -0.34 18.70
N GLY A 33 1.69 0.16 18.36
CA GLY A 33 2.60 0.79 19.34
C GLY A 33 2.17 2.20 19.75
N LEU A 34 2.00 3.09 18.76
CA LEU A 34 1.72 4.51 19.02
C LEU A 34 0.28 4.76 19.49
N THR A 35 -0.69 4.01 18.96
CA THR A 35 -2.12 4.18 19.30
C THR A 35 -2.41 3.84 20.77
N ARG A 36 -1.58 3.00 21.42
CA ARG A 36 -1.70 2.71 22.85
C ARG A 36 -1.27 3.89 23.74
N ALA A 37 -0.39 4.77 23.24
CA ALA A 37 0.17 5.86 24.02
C ALA A 37 -0.73 7.11 24.05
N VAL A 38 -1.67 7.24 23.12
CA VAL A 38 -2.53 8.43 23.00
C VAL A 38 -3.99 8.02 23.23
N PRO A 39 -4.58 8.38 24.39
CA PRO A 39 -5.99 8.15 24.65
C PRO A 39 -6.87 8.75 23.53
N ASN A 40 -7.92 8.03 23.14
CA ASN A 40 -8.87 8.43 22.09
C ASN A 40 -8.28 8.60 20.67
N ALA A 41 -7.06 8.13 20.41
CA ALA A 41 -6.52 8.11 19.05
C ALA A 41 -7.37 7.21 18.13
N ARG A 42 -7.84 7.78 17.01
CA ARG A 42 -8.59 7.08 15.97
C ARG A 42 -7.76 7.01 14.68
N PRO A 43 -6.67 6.22 14.63
CA PRO A 43 -5.77 6.17 13.48
C PRO A 43 -6.50 5.64 12.22
N PRO A 44 -6.06 6.04 11.02
CA PRO A 44 -6.61 5.48 9.80
C PRO A 44 -6.14 4.03 9.66
N ARG A 45 -6.92 3.22 8.95
CA ARG A 45 -6.48 1.91 8.45
C ARG A 45 -6.19 2.02 6.96
N PHE A 46 -5.32 1.17 6.47
CA PHE A 46 -4.95 1.12 5.06
C PHE A 46 -5.12 -0.31 4.55
N GLN A 47 -5.71 -0.47 3.38
CA GLN A 47 -5.59 -1.70 2.59
C GLN A 47 -4.64 -1.43 1.43
N LEU A 48 -3.75 -2.38 1.16
CA LEU A 48 -2.67 -2.24 0.20
C LEU A 48 -2.84 -3.32 -0.87
N SER A 49 -2.80 -2.91 -2.14
CA SER A 49 -2.82 -3.85 -3.26
C SER A 49 -1.85 -3.38 -4.33
N TRP A 50 -0.91 -4.25 -4.68
CA TRP A 50 -0.04 -4.03 -5.82
C TRP A 50 -0.81 -4.24 -7.12
N ARG A 51 -0.77 -3.25 -8.00
CA ARG A 51 -1.32 -3.35 -9.36
C ARG A 51 -0.33 -4.02 -10.29
N ASP A 52 0.95 -3.68 -10.15
CA ASP A 52 2.10 -4.18 -10.91
C ASP A 52 3.37 -4.06 -10.06
N ALA A 53 4.56 -4.10 -10.70
CA ALA A 53 5.85 -4.08 -10.00
C ALA A 53 6.12 -2.76 -9.27
N ASP A 54 5.60 -1.66 -9.80
CA ASP A 54 5.98 -0.31 -9.39
C ASP A 54 4.77 0.52 -8.90
N THR A 55 3.56 -0.02 -9.03
CA THR A 55 2.33 0.68 -8.68
C THR A 55 1.61 0.03 -7.50
N LEU A 56 1.49 0.79 -6.41
CA LEU A 56 0.74 0.43 -5.21
C LEU A 56 -0.56 1.24 -5.11
N ASP A 57 -1.69 0.54 -5.11
CA ASP A 57 -2.98 1.12 -4.78
C ASP A 57 -3.24 1.00 -3.27
N VAL A 58 -3.68 2.11 -2.67
CA VAL A 58 -3.94 2.24 -1.23
C VAL A 58 -5.37 2.67 -1.00
N GLU A 59 -6.13 1.84 -0.29
CA GLU A 59 -7.45 2.20 0.23
C GLU A 59 -7.30 2.84 1.63
N TYR A 60 -7.72 4.09 1.74
CA TYR A 60 -7.75 4.87 2.97
C TYR A 60 -9.07 4.67 3.71
N LEU A 61 -9.00 4.02 4.87
CA LEU A 61 -10.16 3.73 5.71
C LEU A 61 -10.11 4.57 6.98
N SER A 62 -10.80 5.71 6.97
CA SER A 62 -10.99 6.53 8.18
C SER A 62 -12.24 7.39 8.08
N GLU A 63 -13.00 7.44 9.18
CA GLU A 63 -14.16 8.32 9.32
C GLU A 63 -13.77 9.81 9.37
N ARG A 64 -12.49 10.12 9.61
CA ARG A 64 -11.99 11.50 9.72
C ARG A 64 -11.82 12.20 8.37
N LYS A 65 -11.85 11.46 7.25
CA LYS A 65 -11.72 11.99 5.88
C LYS A 65 -10.46 12.85 5.67
N LEU A 66 -9.34 12.48 6.29
CA LEU A 66 -8.05 13.20 6.21
C LEU A 66 -7.10 12.58 5.19
N ILE A 67 -7.62 12.16 4.04
CA ILE A 67 -6.82 11.52 2.98
C ILE A 67 -5.76 12.47 2.40
N ASP A 68 -6.06 13.77 2.31
CA ASP A 68 -5.12 14.76 1.78
C ASP A 68 -3.89 14.91 2.68
N VAL A 69 -4.06 14.76 4.00
CA VAL A 69 -2.96 14.70 4.96
C VAL A 69 -2.08 13.47 4.69
N TYR A 70 -2.70 12.31 4.47
CA TYR A 70 -1.97 11.09 4.10
C TYR A 70 -1.18 11.27 2.79
N VAL A 71 -1.81 11.85 1.75
CA VAL A 71 -1.15 12.13 0.46
C VAL A 71 0.06 13.05 0.66
N GLY A 72 -0.08 14.11 1.46
CA GLY A 72 1.03 15.01 1.79
C GLY A 72 2.18 14.30 2.50
N LEU A 73 1.87 13.44 3.48
CA LEU A 73 2.88 12.65 4.20
C LEU A 73 3.59 11.66 3.27
N ALA A 74 2.86 10.95 2.40
CA ALA A 74 3.43 10.01 1.45
C ALA A 74 4.40 10.70 0.47
N ARG A 75 4.04 11.89 -0.04
CA ARG A 75 4.94 12.73 -0.85
C ARG A 75 6.18 13.17 -0.06
N GLY A 76 5.99 13.54 1.21
CA GLY A 76 7.06 13.92 2.12
C GLY A 76 8.08 12.79 2.32
N VAL A 77 7.62 11.55 2.45
CA VAL A 77 8.50 10.36 2.56
C VAL A 77 9.38 10.21 1.31
N GLY A 78 8.79 10.26 0.11
CA GLY A 78 9.57 10.20 -1.14
C GLY A 78 10.65 11.28 -1.22
N LYS A 79 10.29 12.52 -0.87
CA LYS A 79 11.26 13.63 -0.82
C LYS A 79 12.37 13.41 0.21
N TYR A 80 12.03 12.89 1.40
CA TYR A 80 13.00 12.66 2.47
C TYR A 80 14.03 11.60 2.09
N PHE A 81 13.59 10.48 1.51
CA PHE A 81 14.47 9.39 1.08
C PHE A 81 15.10 9.60 -0.31
N LYS A 82 14.79 10.72 -0.99
CA LYS A 82 15.22 11.02 -2.37
C LYS A 82 14.79 9.94 -3.37
N GLU A 83 13.65 9.31 -3.11
CA GLU A 83 13.06 8.32 -4.01
C GLU A 83 12.14 9.03 -5.02
N ALA A 84 12.17 8.57 -6.27
CA ALA A 84 11.29 9.07 -7.31
C ALA A 84 9.86 8.53 -7.11
N LEU A 85 9.10 9.12 -6.18
CA LEU A 85 7.79 8.61 -5.80
C LEU A 85 6.67 9.56 -6.25
N THR A 86 5.74 9.06 -7.07
CA THR A 86 4.57 9.81 -7.52
C THR A 86 3.33 9.37 -6.73
N VAL A 87 2.72 10.31 -5.99
CA VAL A 87 1.48 10.05 -5.22
C VAL A 87 0.30 10.79 -5.85
N THR A 88 -0.71 10.03 -6.26
CA THR A 88 -1.94 10.53 -6.89
C THR A 88 -3.16 10.15 -6.07
N LYS A 89 -3.93 11.15 -5.62
CA LYS A 89 -5.27 10.91 -5.03
C LYS A 89 -6.25 10.56 -6.15
N LEU A 90 -6.85 9.38 -6.09
CA LEU A 90 -7.85 8.94 -7.07
C LEU A 90 -9.28 9.27 -6.61
N SER A 91 -9.53 9.20 -5.31
CA SER A 91 -10.82 9.54 -4.67
C SER A 91 -10.62 9.89 -3.20
N GLU A 92 -11.70 10.12 -2.45
CA GLU A 92 -11.65 10.35 -1.00
C GLU A 92 -11.24 9.11 -0.17
N THR A 93 -11.17 7.95 -0.81
CA THR A 93 -10.78 6.69 -0.17
C THR A 93 -9.67 5.96 -0.90
N HIS A 94 -9.18 6.45 -2.04
CA HIS A 94 -8.18 5.74 -2.84
C HIS A 94 -7.02 6.66 -3.23
N VAL A 95 -5.81 6.16 -3.03
CA VAL A 95 -4.55 6.78 -3.45
C VAL A 95 -3.75 5.77 -4.25
N GLN A 96 -3.11 6.23 -5.30
CA GLN A 96 -2.11 5.48 -6.05
C GLN A 96 -0.73 6.03 -5.75
N ILE A 97 0.22 5.12 -5.56
CA ILE A 97 1.64 5.42 -5.42
C ILE A 97 2.38 4.68 -6.54
N VAL A 98 3.18 5.42 -7.31
CA VAL A 98 4.08 4.87 -8.32
C VAL A 98 5.51 5.11 -7.87
N PHE A 99 6.29 4.03 -7.77
CA PHE A 99 7.70 4.06 -7.45
C PHE A 99 8.51 4.09 -8.75
N GLY A 100 9.22 5.18 -9.00
CA GLY A 100 10.17 5.34 -10.10
C GLY A 100 11.56 4.84 -9.70
N THR A 101 12.35 4.45 -10.70
CA THR A 101 13.76 4.09 -10.56
C THR A 101 14.65 5.31 -10.79
#